data_AF-A0A2A8CV41-F1
#
_entry.id   AF-A0A2A8CV41-F1
#
_cell.length_a   1.000
_cell.length_b   1.000
_cell.length_c   1.000
_cell.angle_alpha   90.00
_cell.angle_beta   90.00
_cell.angle_gamma   90.00
#
_symmetry.space_group_name_H-M   'P 1'
#
loop_
_entity.id
_entity.type
_entity.pdbx_description
1 polymer ?
#
loop_
_entity_poly.entity_id
_entity_poly.type
_entity_poly.pdbx_seq_one_letter_code
_entity_poly.pdbx_strand_id
1 'polypeptide(L)'
;MAFSSYDPSPEPSSFPNVHFDPPAVVGVAALLLGLMVFSGCKSMMENISMPGGSQDCIAIDASEVRVERDGGAYVVTDGQSRMLQAASERDARDMAALARQHESHCFIGRDNTRADRDTYVFEYWKGQSSVDGDAPPESDCISYDPTDLRIVDEGSDGYVLTDGRSRMAMLDNEIDAEKALDWARGHTRHCFIGRDNNRRNRADYITSFWAGTGMSTYERRAAREADDEREATTAETRERTATGSATNAPPAQIQLRFDETTIVYEPGWDGPQVAADNHVLSYGDDWDVREVKPFLYHVRYTYWDDFYWKVNTSRQTVYRVENGTFGRLGGESDAVSFDLSVRGSGDNPSRFTVTIPNARWLYDPATGSRGAAGPQMLVDDDVLSYRQGWEVEKLKPFLYHARRSSWDGFYWKINTSREQVYVVKGGTFGQYGGTDDPMPADVTIRQ
;
A
#
# COMPACT_ATOMS: atom_id res chain seq x y z
N MET A 1 -45.78 3.49 58.52
CA MET A 1 -46.47 3.67 57.22
C MET A 1 -46.39 2.35 56.47
N ALA A 2 -47.51 1.94 55.89
CA ALA A 2 -47.88 0.56 55.63
C ALA A 2 -47.28 -0.05 54.36
N PHE A 3 -47.13 -1.37 54.40
CA PHE A 3 -46.88 -2.27 53.28
C PHE A 3 -48.03 -2.27 52.28
N SER A 4 -47.72 -2.44 50.99
CA SER A 4 -48.66 -3.04 50.04
C SER A 4 -47.92 -3.76 48.90
N SER A 5 -48.13 -5.07 48.89
CA SER A 5 -47.80 -6.07 47.88
C SER A 5 -48.83 -6.09 46.75
N TYR A 6 -48.43 -6.36 45.52
CA TYR A 6 -49.34 -6.88 44.49
C TYR A 6 -48.65 -7.96 43.63
N ASP A 7 -49.34 -9.10 43.54
CA ASP A 7 -49.01 -10.38 42.89
C ASP A 7 -49.77 -10.48 41.52
N PRO A 8 -49.60 -11.51 40.64
CA PRO A 8 -49.51 -11.31 39.20
C PRO A 8 -50.63 -12.02 38.40
N SER A 9 -50.60 -11.84 37.07
CA SER A 9 -51.24 -12.67 36.03
C SER A 9 -52.80 -12.67 35.94
N PRO A 10 -53.43 -13.03 34.79
CA PRO A 10 -52.93 -13.95 33.75
C PRO A 10 -53.14 -13.56 32.25
N GLU A 11 -52.36 -14.20 31.38
CA GLU A 11 -52.69 -14.52 29.97
C GLU A 11 -53.92 -15.48 29.88
N PRO A 12 -54.55 -15.82 28.72
CA PRO A 12 -54.08 -15.72 27.32
C PRO A 12 -55.13 -15.27 26.28
N SER A 13 -54.69 -14.95 25.05
CA SER A 13 -55.53 -15.17 23.86
C SER A 13 -54.72 -15.41 22.59
N SER A 14 -55.04 -16.54 21.98
CA SER A 14 -54.55 -17.10 20.73
C SER A 14 -55.04 -16.33 19.50
N PHE A 15 -54.16 -16.05 18.54
CA PHE A 15 -54.51 -15.62 17.19
C PHE A 15 -54.46 -16.81 16.20
N PRO A 16 -55.38 -16.88 15.22
CA PRO A 16 -55.46 -18.01 14.30
C PRO A 16 -54.44 -17.91 13.16
N ASN A 17 -53.88 -19.06 12.80
CA ASN A 17 -53.09 -19.30 11.60
C ASN A 17 -53.94 -19.13 10.34
N VAL A 18 -53.51 -18.27 9.41
CA VAL A 18 -54.04 -18.22 8.04
C VAL A 18 -53.08 -18.96 7.12
N HIS A 19 -53.57 -20.08 6.59
CA HIS A 19 -52.92 -20.94 5.61
C HIS A 19 -53.20 -20.37 4.21
N PHE A 20 -52.16 -20.12 3.41
CA PHE A 20 -52.29 -19.75 2.00
C PHE A 20 -51.72 -20.88 1.14
N ASP A 21 -52.60 -21.55 0.41
CA ASP A 21 -52.24 -22.50 -0.65
C ASP A 21 -51.82 -21.74 -1.92
N PRO A 22 -50.75 -22.16 -2.63
CA PRO A 22 -50.43 -21.65 -3.95
C PRO A 22 -51.20 -22.43 -5.05
N PRO A 23 -51.67 -21.77 -6.12
CA PRO A 23 -52.19 -22.49 -7.27
C PRO A 23 -51.06 -23.01 -8.16
N ALA A 24 -51.18 -24.26 -8.56
CA ALA A 24 -50.43 -24.87 -9.65
C ALA A 24 -50.91 -24.30 -11.00
N VAL A 25 -49.97 -23.91 -11.86
CA VAL A 25 -50.20 -23.79 -13.31
C VAL A 25 -49.03 -24.43 -14.06
N VAL A 26 -49.39 -25.39 -14.90
CA VAL A 26 -48.57 -26.09 -15.89
C VAL A 26 -48.59 -25.30 -17.20
N GLY A 27 -47.46 -25.21 -17.94
CA GLY A 27 -47.52 -24.95 -19.38
C GLY A 27 -46.34 -24.20 -20.03
N VAL A 28 -45.31 -24.96 -20.43
CA VAL A 28 -44.61 -24.98 -21.74
C VAL A 28 -44.67 -23.71 -22.65
N ALA A 29 -43.51 -23.14 -23.00
CA ALA A 29 -42.97 -22.96 -24.37
C ALA A 29 -42.06 -21.73 -24.60
N ALA A 30 -40.90 -21.99 -25.23
CA ALA A 30 -40.22 -21.24 -26.31
C ALA A 30 -39.58 -19.83 -26.09
N LEU A 31 -38.24 -19.83 -26.16
CA LEU A 31 -37.34 -19.04 -27.04
C LEU A 31 -37.82 -17.70 -27.64
N LEU A 32 -37.15 -16.58 -27.30
CA LEU A 32 -36.40 -15.68 -28.22
C LEU A 32 -36.03 -14.32 -27.56
N LEU A 33 -34.74 -13.97 -27.68
CA LEU A 33 -34.10 -12.64 -27.85
C LEU A 33 -34.87 -11.34 -27.54
N GLY A 34 -34.23 -10.44 -26.78
CA GLY A 34 -34.52 -9.00 -26.86
C GLY A 34 -33.86 -8.14 -25.77
N LEU A 35 -32.80 -7.41 -26.15
CA LEU A 35 -32.17 -6.30 -25.42
C LEU A 35 -33.15 -5.43 -24.61
N MET A 36 -32.86 -5.22 -23.32
CA MET A 36 -33.29 -4.02 -22.61
C MET A 36 -32.13 -3.40 -21.84
N VAL A 37 -31.99 -2.10 -22.09
CA VAL A 37 -31.03 -1.14 -21.56
C VAL A 37 -31.31 -0.90 -20.07
N PHE A 38 -30.39 -1.30 -19.19
CA PHE A 38 -30.32 -0.75 -17.83
C PHE A 38 -29.40 0.48 -17.85
N SER A 39 -30.01 1.63 -18.11
CA SER A 39 -29.44 2.94 -17.80
C SER A 39 -30.19 3.47 -16.57
N GLY A 40 -29.44 3.81 -15.52
CA GLY A 40 -29.95 4.60 -14.39
C GLY A 40 -30.00 3.88 -13.04
N CYS A 41 -28.84 3.73 -12.40
CA CYS A 41 -28.64 4.00 -10.95
C CYS A 41 -27.16 3.77 -10.61
N LYS A 42 -26.30 4.78 -10.80
CA LYS A 42 -24.88 4.72 -10.40
C LYS A 42 -24.37 6.02 -9.75
N SER A 43 -25.24 6.76 -9.07
CA SER A 43 -24.82 7.91 -8.27
C SER A 43 -25.56 7.89 -6.95
N MET A 44 -24.87 7.42 -5.90
CA MET A 44 -25.04 7.71 -4.47
C MET A 44 -24.43 6.57 -3.64
N MET A 45 -23.10 6.46 -3.66
CA MET A 45 -22.34 5.95 -2.52
C MET A 45 -21.08 6.80 -2.42
N GLU A 46 -21.15 7.76 -1.51
CA GLU A 46 -20.14 8.76 -1.24
C GLU A 46 -19.17 8.19 -0.18
N ASN A 47 -17.94 8.02 -0.62
CA ASN A 47 -16.66 7.95 0.09
C ASN A 47 -16.69 7.93 1.62
N ILE A 48 -16.47 6.75 2.20
CA ILE A 48 -15.70 6.62 3.44
C ILE A 48 -14.35 6.04 3.03
N SER A 49 -13.36 6.92 2.87
CA SER A 49 -11.98 6.59 2.55
C SER A 49 -11.27 6.13 3.82
N MET A 50 -10.62 4.97 3.76
CA MET A 50 -9.76 4.39 4.79
C MET A 50 -8.45 3.87 4.16
N PRO A 51 -7.40 3.61 4.95
CA PRO A 51 -6.03 4.00 4.62
C PRO A 51 -5.25 2.92 3.87
N GLY A 52 -5.49 2.85 2.56
CA GLY A 52 -4.48 2.59 1.54
C GLY A 52 -4.45 3.75 0.55
N GLY A 53 -4.73 4.95 1.07
CA GLY A 53 -5.54 5.99 0.41
C GLY A 53 -5.04 6.36 -0.97
N SER A 54 -5.98 6.40 -1.92
CA SER A 54 -5.82 7.14 -3.16
C SER A 54 -5.18 8.49 -2.83
N GLN A 55 -4.09 8.85 -3.51
CA GLN A 55 -3.41 10.13 -3.30
C GLN A 55 -4.45 11.25 -3.33
N ASP A 56 -4.39 12.15 -2.34
CA ASP A 56 -5.33 13.26 -2.24
C ASP A 56 -4.96 14.32 -3.29
N CYS A 57 -5.42 14.11 -4.52
CA CYS A 57 -5.07 14.90 -5.69
C CYS A 57 -6.32 15.42 -6.39
N ILE A 58 -6.23 16.66 -6.86
CA ILE A 58 -7.18 17.27 -7.79
C ILE A 58 -6.53 17.23 -9.17
N ALA A 59 -7.20 16.59 -10.14
CA ALA A 59 -6.76 16.61 -11.53
C ALA A 59 -6.89 18.03 -12.11
N ILE A 60 -5.92 18.45 -12.92
CA ILE A 60 -5.86 19.77 -13.54
C ILE A 60 -6.14 19.64 -15.03
N ASP A 61 -7.13 20.36 -15.55
CA ASP A 61 -7.23 20.59 -16.99
C ASP A 61 -6.27 21.74 -17.39
N ALA A 62 -5.01 21.38 -17.67
CA ALA A 62 -3.96 22.35 -18.02
C ALA A 62 -4.33 23.25 -19.22
N SER A 63 -5.21 22.79 -20.12
CA SER A 63 -5.61 23.56 -21.30
C SER A 63 -6.62 24.68 -20.99
N GLU A 64 -7.36 24.54 -19.89
CA GLU A 64 -8.38 25.48 -19.44
C GLU A 64 -7.90 26.39 -18.29
N VAL A 65 -6.66 26.20 -17.81
CA VAL A 65 -6.07 27.05 -16.76
C VAL A 65 -6.04 28.51 -17.20
N ARG A 66 -6.70 29.38 -16.44
CA ARG A 66 -6.76 30.82 -16.66
C ARG A 66 -6.87 31.61 -15.35
N VAL A 67 -6.58 32.91 -15.45
CA VAL A 67 -6.66 33.85 -14.32
C VAL A 67 -7.94 34.67 -14.43
N GLU A 68 -8.71 34.70 -13.35
CA GLU A 68 -9.90 35.53 -13.21
C GLU A 68 -9.73 36.54 -12.08
N ARG A 69 -10.39 37.71 -12.19
CA ARG A 69 -10.42 38.70 -11.11
C ARG A 69 -11.67 38.47 -10.26
N ASP A 70 -11.50 38.30 -8.95
CA ASP A 70 -12.60 38.05 -8.02
C ASP A 70 -12.38 38.78 -6.68
N GLY A 71 -13.36 39.56 -6.24
CA GLY A 71 -13.37 40.17 -4.90
C GLY A 71 -12.14 41.04 -4.55
N GLY A 72 -11.46 41.60 -5.54
CA GLY A 72 -10.20 42.35 -5.32
C GLY A 72 -8.96 41.48 -5.19
N ALA A 73 -9.06 40.19 -5.48
CA ALA A 73 -7.97 39.26 -5.68
C ALA A 73 -8.00 38.70 -7.12
N TYR A 74 -7.06 37.81 -7.41
CA TYR A 74 -7.00 37.05 -8.64
C TYR A 74 -7.12 35.57 -8.28
N VAL A 75 -7.84 34.80 -9.08
CA VAL A 75 -8.08 33.37 -8.87
C VAL A 75 -7.56 32.62 -10.08
N VAL A 76 -6.80 31.55 -9.84
CA VAL A 76 -6.40 30.59 -10.88
C VAL A 76 -7.44 29.48 -10.88
N THR A 77 -8.02 29.21 -12.05
CA THR A 77 -9.04 28.18 -12.27
C THR A 77 -8.72 27.41 -13.53
N ASP A 78 -9.03 26.11 -13.55
CA ASP A 78 -9.01 25.25 -14.74
C ASP A 78 -10.40 25.17 -15.41
N GLY A 79 -11.30 26.10 -15.11
CA GLY A 79 -12.68 26.12 -15.61
C GLY A 79 -13.65 25.22 -14.83
N GLN A 80 -13.15 24.21 -14.11
CA GLN A 80 -13.97 23.32 -13.28
C GLN A 80 -13.85 23.64 -11.79
N SER A 81 -12.67 24.09 -11.36
CA SER A 81 -12.32 24.29 -9.97
C SER A 81 -11.58 25.62 -9.75
N ARG A 82 -11.74 26.20 -8.55
CA ARG A 82 -10.89 27.31 -8.10
C ARG A 82 -9.67 26.67 -7.42
N MET A 83 -8.50 26.83 -8.04
CA MET A 83 -7.28 26.14 -7.61
C MET A 83 -6.50 26.98 -6.61
N LEU A 84 -6.15 28.20 -7.00
CA LEU A 84 -5.26 29.08 -6.23
C LEU A 84 -5.81 30.51 -6.18
N GLN A 85 -5.39 31.27 -5.17
CA GLN A 85 -5.71 32.68 -5.05
C GLN A 85 -4.42 33.51 -4.93
N ALA A 86 -4.38 34.64 -5.63
CA ALA A 86 -3.25 35.54 -5.70
C ALA A 86 -3.63 36.97 -5.35
N ALA A 87 -2.72 37.67 -4.68
CA ALA A 87 -2.91 39.06 -4.27
C ALA A 87 -2.73 40.05 -5.43
N SER A 88 -1.91 39.68 -6.43
CA SER A 88 -1.59 40.47 -7.61
C SER A 88 -1.82 39.68 -8.90
N GLU A 89 -2.01 40.37 -10.02
CA GLU A 89 -2.15 39.71 -11.32
C GLU A 89 -0.87 38.98 -11.74
N ARG A 90 0.29 39.50 -11.34
CA ARG A 90 1.59 38.90 -11.64
C ARG A 90 1.70 37.53 -10.97
N ASP A 91 1.47 37.46 -9.66
CA ASP A 91 1.49 36.21 -8.91
C ASP A 91 0.48 35.21 -9.48
N ALA A 92 -0.71 35.68 -9.88
CA ALA A 92 -1.72 34.83 -10.50
C ALA A 92 -1.27 34.22 -11.83
N ARG A 93 -0.52 34.97 -12.64
CA ARG A 93 0.07 34.46 -13.89
C ARG A 93 1.16 33.44 -13.62
N ASP A 94 1.99 33.68 -12.61
CA ASP A 94 3.04 32.76 -12.19
C ASP A 94 2.45 31.45 -11.63
N MET A 95 1.40 31.55 -10.82
CA MET A 95 0.62 30.40 -10.32
C MET A 95 -0.08 29.64 -11.46
N ALA A 96 -0.63 30.35 -12.45
CA ALA A 96 -1.22 29.73 -13.64
C ALA A 96 -0.16 29.01 -14.49
N ALA A 97 1.05 29.56 -14.61
CA ALA A 97 2.17 28.91 -15.29
C ALA A 97 2.55 27.60 -14.58
N LEU A 98 2.67 27.63 -13.25
CA LEU A 98 2.89 26.43 -12.44
C LEU A 98 1.80 25.36 -12.66
N ALA A 99 0.53 25.75 -12.56
CA ALA A 99 -0.60 24.84 -12.75
C ALA A 99 -0.62 24.21 -14.15
N ARG A 100 -0.32 24.99 -15.21
CA ARG A 100 -0.26 24.47 -16.58
C ARG A 100 0.82 23.43 -16.80
N GLN A 101 1.87 23.39 -15.99
CA GLN A 101 2.95 22.41 -16.16
C GLN A 101 2.62 21.04 -15.59
N HIS A 102 1.57 20.93 -14.78
CA HIS A 102 1.28 19.73 -14.02
C HIS A 102 -0.08 19.14 -14.36
N GLU A 103 -0.22 17.83 -14.15
CA GLU A 103 -1.47 17.11 -14.37
C GLU A 103 -2.35 17.08 -13.11
N SER A 104 -1.75 17.32 -11.94
CA SER A 104 -2.45 17.24 -10.65
C SER A 104 -1.85 18.16 -9.59
N HIS A 105 -2.73 18.71 -8.74
CA HIS A 105 -2.39 19.41 -7.50
C HIS A 105 -2.79 18.52 -6.33
N CYS A 106 -1.82 18.14 -5.52
CA CYS A 106 -1.96 17.13 -4.49
C CYS A 106 -1.64 17.67 -3.10
N PHE A 107 -2.15 16.97 -2.09
CA PHE A 107 -2.12 17.39 -0.70
C PHE A 107 -1.73 16.22 0.21
N ILE A 108 -1.01 16.52 1.28
CA ILE A 108 -0.80 15.63 2.42
C ILE A 108 -1.35 16.34 3.66
N GLY A 109 -2.09 15.61 4.49
CA GLY A 109 -2.67 16.14 5.73
C GLY A 109 -3.92 17.01 5.55
N ARG A 110 -4.57 17.03 4.38
CA ARG A 110 -5.76 17.87 4.17
C ARG A 110 -6.95 17.46 5.05
N ASP A 111 -7.01 16.23 5.52
CA ASP A 111 -8.01 15.70 6.43
C ASP A 111 -7.71 15.99 7.92
N ASN A 112 -6.63 16.70 8.24
CA ASN A 112 -6.30 17.07 9.62
C ASN A 112 -7.39 17.95 10.27
N THR A 113 -7.55 17.79 11.58
CA THR A 113 -8.62 18.40 12.37
C THR A 113 -8.13 19.50 13.33
N ARG A 114 -6.89 19.97 13.16
CA ARG A 114 -6.32 21.02 14.02
C ARG A 114 -7.02 22.36 13.81
N ALA A 115 -6.99 23.22 14.83
CA ALA A 115 -7.60 24.56 14.75
C ALA A 115 -6.99 25.40 13.61
N ASP A 116 -5.67 25.30 13.41
CA ASP A 116 -4.93 25.99 12.35
C ASP A 116 -4.57 25.03 11.21
N ARG A 117 -5.56 24.24 10.74
CA ARG A 117 -5.36 23.10 9.83
C ARG A 117 -4.51 23.39 8.59
N ASP A 118 -4.64 24.59 8.01
CA ASP A 118 -3.93 24.96 6.78
C ASP A 118 -2.40 25.02 6.98
N THR A 119 -1.94 25.22 8.21
CA THR A 119 -0.51 25.16 8.56
C THR A 119 0.08 23.75 8.38
N TYR A 120 -0.77 22.73 8.46
CA TYR A 120 -0.41 21.32 8.46
C TYR A 120 -0.69 20.62 7.12
N VAL A 121 -1.09 21.38 6.09
CA VAL A 121 -1.32 20.87 4.75
C VAL A 121 -0.06 21.07 3.92
N PHE A 122 0.50 19.97 3.42
CA PHE A 122 1.63 20.00 2.52
C PHE A 122 1.14 19.88 1.08
N GLU A 123 1.34 20.93 0.30
CA GLU A 123 0.96 21.01 -1.10
C GLU A 123 2.10 20.59 -2.03
N TYR A 124 1.77 19.84 -3.07
CA TYR A 124 2.71 19.46 -4.10
C TYR A 124 2.04 19.26 -5.47
N TRP A 125 2.85 19.27 -6.53
CA TRP A 125 2.40 19.25 -7.92
C TRP A 125 2.96 18.03 -8.63
N LYS A 126 2.11 17.28 -9.34
CA LYS A 126 2.48 15.98 -9.93
C LYS A 126 2.13 15.91 -11.41
N GLY A 127 2.95 15.15 -12.14
CA GLY A 127 2.79 14.92 -13.57
C GLY A 127 3.34 16.08 -14.38
N GLN A 128 3.69 15.81 -15.63
CA GLN A 128 4.09 16.83 -16.59
C GLN A 128 2.97 16.94 -17.62
N SER A 129 2.35 18.11 -17.74
CA SER A 129 1.33 18.31 -18.77
C SER A 129 1.97 18.32 -20.17
N SER A 130 1.15 18.01 -21.17
CA SER A 130 1.52 18.10 -22.60
C SER A 130 1.33 19.50 -23.18
N VAL A 131 0.83 20.45 -22.39
CA VAL A 131 0.61 21.83 -22.83
C VAL A 131 1.91 22.60 -22.69
N ASP A 132 2.42 23.14 -23.80
CA ASP A 132 3.56 24.05 -23.76
C ASP A 132 3.22 25.26 -22.88
N GLY A 133 3.95 25.41 -21.78
CA GLY A 133 3.76 26.49 -20.81
C GLY A 133 5.09 27.05 -20.34
N ASP A 134 5.12 28.36 -20.13
CA ASP A 134 6.28 29.01 -19.51
C ASP A 134 6.56 28.39 -18.14
N ALA A 135 7.84 28.22 -17.81
CA ALA A 135 8.25 27.82 -16.46
C ALA A 135 7.80 28.88 -15.45
N PRO A 136 7.24 28.46 -14.30
CA PRO A 136 7.01 29.40 -13.22
C PRO A 136 8.35 30.04 -12.85
N PRO A 137 8.39 31.35 -12.55
CA PRO A 137 9.63 32.02 -12.23
C PRO A 137 10.25 31.43 -10.97
N GLU A 138 11.51 31.02 -11.07
CA GLU A 138 12.27 30.43 -9.96
C GLU A 138 12.96 31.51 -9.09
N SER A 139 12.44 32.74 -9.07
CA SER A 139 13.12 33.87 -8.44
C SER A 139 13.05 33.87 -6.91
N ASP A 140 12.06 33.19 -6.33
CA ASP A 140 11.93 33.04 -4.88
C ASP A 140 12.01 31.56 -4.47
N CYS A 141 13.23 31.06 -4.33
CA CYS A 141 13.51 29.68 -3.97
C CYS A 141 14.55 29.60 -2.83
N ILE A 142 14.32 28.65 -1.93
CA ILE A 142 15.30 28.22 -0.93
C ILE A 142 15.94 26.94 -1.45
N SER A 143 17.24 26.99 -1.76
CA SER A 143 18.02 25.80 -2.08
C SER A 143 18.37 25.02 -0.82
N TYR A 144 18.32 23.70 -0.91
CA TYR A 144 18.68 22.78 0.17
C TYR A 144 19.38 21.53 -0.37
N ASP A 145 20.12 20.83 0.49
CA ASP A 145 20.64 19.50 0.17
C ASP A 145 19.60 18.43 0.57
N PRO A 146 19.09 17.61 -0.37
CA PRO A 146 18.10 16.58 -0.06
C PRO A 146 18.59 15.55 0.96
N THR A 147 19.90 15.37 1.10
CA THR A 147 20.51 14.44 2.06
C THR A 147 20.51 14.96 3.49
N ASP A 148 20.39 16.28 3.68
CA ASP A 148 20.29 16.93 4.99
C ASP A 148 18.84 16.97 5.51
N LEU A 149 17.85 16.66 4.65
CA LEU A 149 16.44 16.63 5.01
C LEU A 149 16.13 15.54 6.03
N ARG A 150 15.43 15.95 7.08
CA ARG A 150 14.94 15.10 8.17
C ARG A 150 13.63 15.63 8.76
N ILE A 151 12.96 14.77 9.50
CA ILE A 151 11.80 15.13 10.32
C ILE A 151 12.25 15.37 11.76
N VAL A 152 11.69 16.39 12.40
CA VAL A 152 11.84 16.67 13.82
C VAL A 152 10.46 16.63 14.47
N ASP A 153 10.28 15.75 15.45
CA ASP A 153 9.07 15.70 16.29
C ASP A 153 9.09 16.87 17.30
N GLU A 154 8.10 17.75 17.21
CA GLU A 154 7.88 18.87 18.13
C GLU A 154 6.75 18.58 19.13
N GLY A 155 6.38 17.31 19.30
CA GLY A 155 5.40 16.84 20.27
C GLY A 155 3.98 17.21 19.89
N SER A 156 3.27 17.91 20.78
CA SER A 156 1.89 18.34 20.52
C SER A 156 1.77 19.29 19.33
N ASP A 157 2.86 19.97 18.97
CA ASP A 157 2.85 20.94 17.89
C ASP A 157 2.85 20.26 16.52
N GLY A 158 3.32 19.01 16.41
CA GLY A 158 3.39 18.23 15.17
C GLY A 158 4.82 17.94 14.74
N TYR A 159 5.02 17.68 13.45
CA TYR A 159 6.29 17.25 12.87
C TYR A 159 6.83 18.30 11.91
N VAL A 160 8.11 18.62 11.98
CA VAL A 160 8.76 19.60 11.11
C VAL A 160 9.63 18.91 10.09
N LEU A 161 9.39 19.20 8.81
CA LEU A 161 10.35 18.91 7.73
C LEU A 161 11.40 20.02 7.69
N THR A 162 12.68 19.66 7.82
CA THR A 162 13.79 20.62 7.85
C THR A 162 15.06 20.07 7.22
N ASP A 163 15.84 20.94 6.58
CA ASP A 163 17.25 20.70 6.19
C ASP A 163 18.23 21.01 7.35
N GLY A 164 17.74 21.42 8.52
CA GLY A 164 18.51 21.87 9.66
C GLY A 164 18.86 23.36 9.69
N ARG A 165 18.61 24.10 8.60
CA ARG A 165 18.76 25.56 8.52
C ARG A 165 17.42 26.27 8.40
N SER A 166 16.47 25.62 7.76
CA SER A 166 15.15 26.14 7.39
C SER A 166 14.06 25.20 7.85
N ARG A 167 12.99 25.74 8.43
CA ARG A 167 11.73 25.01 8.64
C ARG A 167 10.96 25.05 7.34
N MET A 168 10.82 23.91 6.68
CA MET A 168 10.29 23.85 5.30
C MET A 168 8.78 23.60 5.29
N ALA A 169 8.30 22.69 6.14
CA ALA A 169 6.89 22.42 6.33
C ALA A 169 6.59 21.96 7.76
N MET A 170 5.36 22.19 8.22
CA MET A 170 4.79 21.64 9.45
C MET A 170 3.74 20.59 9.07
N LEU A 171 3.77 19.42 9.70
CA LEU A 171 2.91 18.28 9.38
C LEU A 171 2.21 17.79 10.65
N ASP A 172 0.97 17.30 10.48
CA ASP A 172 0.11 16.95 11.62
C ASP A 172 0.60 15.72 12.40
N ASN A 173 1.00 14.68 11.67
CA ASN A 173 1.38 13.37 12.20
C ASN A 173 2.63 12.81 11.46
N GLU A 174 3.20 11.75 12.04
CA GLU A 174 4.44 11.14 11.55
C GLU A 174 4.31 10.60 10.12
N ILE A 175 3.18 9.96 9.80
CA ILE A 175 2.93 9.37 8.48
C ILE A 175 2.94 10.45 7.39
N ASP A 176 2.31 11.59 7.66
CA ASP A 176 2.31 12.73 6.74
C ASP A 176 3.71 13.35 6.60
N ALA A 177 4.47 13.40 7.69
CA ALA A 177 5.86 13.86 7.69
C ALA A 177 6.77 12.97 6.84
N GLU A 178 6.64 11.64 6.93
CA GLU A 178 7.39 10.71 6.11
C GLU A 178 7.08 10.85 4.62
N LYS A 179 5.79 10.97 4.26
CA LYS A 179 5.37 11.23 2.87
C LYS A 179 5.92 12.55 2.33
N ALA A 180 5.87 13.60 3.14
CA ALA A 180 6.40 14.92 2.77
C ALA A 180 7.93 14.89 2.61
N LEU A 181 8.65 14.16 3.49
CA LEU A 181 10.10 13.96 3.38
C LEU A 181 10.47 13.21 2.10
N ASP A 182 9.75 12.14 1.76
CA ASP A 182 9.97 11.37 0.54
C ASP A 182 9.80 12.24 -0.71
N TRP A 183 8.72 13.03 -0.76
CA TRP A 183 8.48 13.98 -1.84
C TRP A 183 9.61 15.02 -1.94
N ALA A 184 9.93 15.71 -0.84
CA ALA A 184 10.93 16.77 -0.81
C ALA A 184 12.34 16.28 -1.20
N ARG A 185 12.68 15.01 -0.94
CA ARG A 185 13.96 14.41 -1.34
C ARG A 185 14.14 14.25 -2.85
N GLY A 186 13.06 14.30 -3.63
CA GLY A 186 13.08 14.34 -5.09
C GLY A 186 13.52 15.70 -5.66
N HIS A 187 13.57 16.74 -4.83
CA HIS A 187 13.79 18.12 -5.26
C HIS A 187 14.98 18.75 -4.54
N THR A 188 15.52 19.85 -5.06
CA THR A 188 16.66 20.60 -4.45
C THR A 188 16.31 22.02 -4.05
N ARG A 189 15.08 22.47 -4.34
CA ARG A 189 14.62 23.82 -4.07
C ARG A 189 13.17 23.81 -3.62
N HIS A 190 12.87 24.64 -2.63
CA HIS A 190 11.52 24.93 -2.16
C HIS A 190 11.22 26.38 -2.52
N CYS A 191 10.30 26.57 -3.46
CA CYS A 191 10.00 27.85 -4.09
C CYS A 191 8.63 28.38 -3.68
N PHE A 192 8.44 29.70 -3.83
CA PHE A 192 7.24 30.40 -3.39
C PHE A 192 6.77 31.40 -4.45
N ILE A 193 5.45 31.58 -4.56
CA ILE A 193 4.81 32.62 -5.34
C ILE A 193 3.94 33.47 -4.40
N GLY A 194 4.05 34.80 -4.47
CA GLY A 194 3.27 35.72 -3.64
C GLY A 194 3.81 35.97 -2.22
N ARG A 195 5.02 35.51 -1.88
CA ARG A 195 5.59 35.64 -0.52
C ARG A 195 5.85 37.08 -0.09
N ASP A 196 6.05 38.00 -1.02
CA ASP A 196 6.26 39.43 -0.80
C ASP A 196 4.96 40.24 -0.63
N ASN A 197 3.79 39.59 -0.71
CA ASN A 197 2.50 40.21 -0.47
C ASN A 197 2.32 40.70 0.99
N ASN A 198 1.77 41.92 1.12
CA ASN A 198 1.57 42.62 2.40
C ASN A 198 0.10 42.70 2.85
N ARG A 199 -0.81 41.91 2.26
CA ARG A 199 -2.21 41.83 2.74
C ARG A 199 -2.29 41.25 4.16
N ARG A 200 -3.34 41.60 4.90
CA ARG A 200 -3.54 41.14 6.29
C ARG A 200 -3.61 39.61 6.39
N ASN A 201 -4.23 38.96 5.41
CA ASN A 201 -4.33 37.51 5.27
C ASN A 201 -3.33 37.00 4.22
N ARG A 202 -2.05 37.36 4.35
CA ARG A 202 -1.04 37.06 3.32
C ARG A 202 -0.88 35.56 3.02
N ALA A 203 -1.08 34.69 4.01
CA ALA A 203 -0.92 33.24 3.86
C ALA A 203 -1.83 32.68 2.76
N ASP A 204 -3.08 33.16 2.67
CA ASP A 204 -4.06 32.78 1.65
C ASP A 204 -3.64 33.07 0.19
N TYR A 205 -2.57 33.85 0.01
CA TYR A 205 -2.06 34.28 -1.30
C TYR A 205 -0.66 33.76 -1.60
N ILE A 206 -0.13 32.86 -0.77
CA ILE A 206 1.19 32.26 -0.95
C ILE A 206 1.00 30.83 -1.41
N THR A 207 1.61 30.48 -2.55
CA THR A 207 1.70 29.10 -3.01
C THR A 207 3.16 28.67 -2.98
N SER A 208 3.43 27.52 -2.38
CA SER A 208 4.74 26.88 -2.44
C SER A 208 4.78 25.76 -3.47
N PHE A 209 5.96 25.49 -4.03
CA PHE A 209 6.20 24.37 -4.91
C PHE A 209 7.63 23.85 -4.79
N TRP A 210 7.85 22.61 -5.20
CA TRP A 210 9.14 21.93 -5.09
C TRP A 210 9.76 21.84 -6.48
N ALA A 211 10.98 22.32 -6.62
CA ALA A 211 11.62 22.52 -7.91
C ALA A 211 13.08 22.06 -7.94
N GLY A 212 13.60 21.95 -9.16
CA GLY A 212 14.87 21.31 -9.42
C GLY A 212 14.78 19.81 -9.24
N THR A 213 15.46 19.07 -10.09
CA THR A 213 15.71 17.65 -9.86
C THR A 213 16.84 17.60 -8.83
N GLY A 214 16.53 17.17 -7.61
CA GLY A 214 17.55 16.40 -6.90
C GLY A 214 17.85 15.21 -7.80
N MET A 215 19.09 14.75 -7.93
CA MET A 215 19.31 13.45 -8.57
C MET A 215 18.32 12.51 -7.89
N SER A 216 17.33 12.04 -8.65
CA SER A 216 16.26 11.27 -8.04
C SER A 216 16.91 10.12 -7.28
N THR A 217 16.33 9.68 -6.18
CA THR A 217 16.78 8.43 -5.56
C THR A 217 16.93 7.33 -6.62
N TYR A 218 16.07 7.35 -7.64
CA TYR A 218 16.18 6.56 -8.86
C TYR A 218 17.45 6.79 -9.69
N GLU A 219 17.84 8.03 -10.03
CA GLU A 219 19.05 8.32 -10.80
C GLU A 219 20.34 8.10 -10.00
N ARG A 220 20.36 8.45 -8.70
CA ARG A 220 21.48 8.10 -7.80
C ARG A 220 21.63 6.60 -7.70
N ARG A 221 20.51 5.88 -7.62
CA ARG A 221 20.51 4.43 -7.57
C ARG A 221 20.83 3.81 -8.90
N ALA A 222 20.34 4.31 -10.02
CA ALA A 222 20.66 3.81 -11.36
C ALA A 222 22.13 4.07 -11.70
N ALA A 223 22.69 5.21 -11.28
CA ALA A 223 24.13 5.47 -11.40
C ALA A 223 24.94 4.53 -10.51
N ARG A 224 24.52 4.34 -9.24
CA ARG A 224 25.16 3.39 -8.33
C ARG A 224 24.99 1.93 -8.76
N GLU A 225 23.85 1.57 -9.33
CA GLU A 225 23.55 0.23 -9.84
C GLU A 225 24.30 -0.02 -11.14
N ALA A 226 24.49 0.99 -12.00
CA ALA A 226 25.36 0.90 -13.16
C ALA A 226 26.85 0.77 -12.76
N ASP A 227 27.29 1.48 -11.73
CA ASP A 227 28.64 1.35 -11.18
C ASP A 227 28.83 0.01 -10.45
N ASP A 228 27.86 -0.42 -9.65
CA ASP A 228 27.82 -1.73 -8.98
C ASP A 228 27.71 -2.88 -10.00
N GLU A 229 27.01 -2.70 -11.12
CA GLU A 229 26.95 -3.65 -12.24
C GLU A 229 28.30 -3.71 -12.97
N ARG A 230 28.94 -2.56 -13.22
CA ARG A 230 30.30 -2.52 -13.77
C ARG A 230 31.30 -3.17 -12.85
N GLU A 231 31.21 -2.93 -11.54
CA GLU A 231 32.08 -3.51 -10.54
C GLU A 231 31.81 -5.02 -10.40
N ALA A 232 30.55 -5.46 -10.37
CA ALA A 232 30.22 -6.89 -10.37
C ALA A 232 30.69 -7.61 -11.63
N THR A 233 30.51 -6.99 -12.81
CA THR A 233 30.99 -7.56 -14.08
C THR A 233 32.53 -7.64 -14.09
N THR A 234 33.19 -6.62 -13.52
CA THR A 234 34.66 -6.58 -13.41
C THR A 234 35.18 -7.57 -12.37
N ALA A 235 34.48 -7.72 -11.24
CA ALA A 235 34.79 -8.68 -10.19
C ALA A 235 34.57 -10.12 -10.67
N GLU A 236 33.44 -10.40 -11.34
CA GLU A 236 33.16 -11.69 -11.97
C GLU A 236 34.20 -12.03 -13.05
N THR A 237 34.64 -11.03 -13.84
CA THR A 237 35.71 -11.22 -14.83
C THR A 237 37.06 -11.51 -14.15
N ARG A 238 37.40 -10.80 -13.07
CA ARG A 238 38.63 -11.05 -12.30
C ARG A 238 38.62 -12.39 -11.59
N GLU A 239 37.50 -12.79 -11.00
CA GLU A 239 37.35 -14.05 -10.28
C GLU A 239 37.28 -15.23 -11.25
N ARG A 240 36.62 -15.11 -12.41
CA ARG A 240 36.74 -16.09 -13.51
C ARG A 240 38.18 -16.33 -13.95
N THR A 241 38.97 -15.26 -13.99
CA THR A 241 40.38 -15.34 -14.38
C THR A 241 41.26 -15.93 -13.27
N ALA A 242 40.85 -15.76 -12.00
CA ALA A 242 41.61 -16.23 -10.84
C ALA A 242 41.31 -17.68 -10.45
N THR A 243 40.06 -18.15 -10.60
CA THR A 243 39.63 -19.42 -9.98
C THR A 243 39.38 -20.56 -10.95
N GLY A 244 39.44 -20.33 -12.27
CA GLY A 244 39.34 -21.40 -13.26
C GLY A 244 38.08 -22.27 -13.09
N SER A 245 36.96 -21.82 -13.67
CA SER A 245 35.70 -22.58 -13.75
C SER A 245 34.81 -22.59 -12.50
N ALA A 246 34.30 -21.42 -12.09
CA ALA A 246 32.94 -21.37 -11.57
C ALA A 246 31.99 -21.68 -12.74
N THR A 247 31.47 -22.90 -12.78
CA THR A 247 30.51 -23.32 -13.82
C THR A 247 29.28 -22.43 -13.75
N ASN A 248 28.77 -21.95 -14.90
CA ASN A 248 27.49 -21.23 -15.03
C ASN A 248 26.27 -22.12 -14.70
N ALA A 249 26.44 -23.12 -13.85
CA ALA A 249 25.38 -24.00 -13.41
C ALA A 249 24.38 -23.16 -12.61
N PRO A 250 23.07 -23.28 -12.87
CA PRO A 250 22.07 -22.72 -11.97
C PRO A 250 22.26 -23.32 -10.58
N PRO A 251 21.99 -22.57 -9.51
CA PRO A 251 22.00 -23.14 -8.16
C PRO A 251 20.99 -24.29 -8.09
N ALA A 252 21.35 -25.35 -7.36
CA ALA A 252 20.45 -26.46 -7.09
C ALA A 252 19.23 -26.01 -6.26
N GLN A 253 19.41 -25.03 -5.36
CA GLN A 253 18.32 -24.52 -4.53
C GLN A 253 18.56 -23.08 -4.11
N ILE A 254 17.49 -22.30 -4.11
CA ILE A 254 17.41 -20.94 -3.57
C ILE A 254 16.45 -21.00 -2.38
N GLN A 255 16.91 -20.55 -1.22
CA GLN A 255 16.08 -20.43 -0.02
C GLN A 255 16.10 -18.98 0.46
N LEU A 256 14.93 -18.40 0.71
CA LEU A 256 14.75 -17.15 1.45
C LEU A 256 14.22 -17.51 2.83
N ARG A 257 14.87 -17.05 3.89
CA ARG A 257 14.39 -17.20 5.26
C ARG A 257 13.96 -15.84 5.80
N PHE A 258 12.76 -15.81 6.36
CA PHE A 258 12.18 -14.66 7.03
C PHE A 258 12.28 -14.94 8.53
N ASP A 259 12.89 -14.01 9.28
CA ASP A 259 13.07 -14.19 10.72
C ASP A 259 11.73 -14.08 11.43
N GLU A 260 10.91 -13.09 11.03
CA GLU A 260 9.56 -12.91 11.54
C GLU A 260 8.55 -12.69 10.40
N THR A 261 7.63 -13.63 10.23
CA THR A 261 6.47 -13.45 9.35
C THR A 261 5.20 -13.28 10.17
N THR A 262 4.39 -12.28 9.85
CA THR A 262 3.15 -11.98 10.56
C THR A 262 1.96 -11.97 9.62
N ILE A 263 0.82 -12.44 10.15
CA ILE A 263 -0.50 -12.25 9.54
C ILE A 263 -1.30 -11.37 10.46
N VAL A 264 -1.64 -10.18 10.00
CA VAL A 264 -2.41 -9.17 10.73
C VAL A 264 -3.82 -9.13 10.18
N TYR A 265 -4.82 -9.34 11.03
CA TYR A 265 -6.22 -9.23 10.64
C TYR A 265 -6.96 -8.26 11.55
N GLU A 266 -7.73 -7.37 10.94
CA GLU A 266 -8.67 -6.46 11.59
C GLU A 266 -10.10 -6.84 11.19
N PRO A 267 -10.95 -7.28 12.13
CA PRO A 267 -12.34 -7.56 11.82
C PRO A 267 -13.03 -6.35 11.18
N GLY A 268 -13.69 -6.57 10.04
CA GLY A 268 -14.33 -5.53 9.24
C GLY A 268 -13.52 -5.07 8.01
N TRP A 269 -12.28 -5.54 7.86
CA TRP A 269 -11.46 -5.32 6.66
C TRP A 269 -11.60 -6.47 5.65
N ASP A 270 -11.29 -6.18 4.38
CA ASP A 270 -11.48 -7.10 3.24
C ASP A 270 -10.51 -8.30 3.23
N GLY A 271 -9.56 -8.37 4.16
CA GLY A 271 -8.63 -9.50 4.27
C GLY A 271 -7.53 -9.26 5.31
N PRO A 272 -6.70 -10.28 5.59
CA PRO A 272 -5.54 -10.15 6.44
C PRO A 272 -4.33 -9.64 5.65
N GLN A 273 -3.50 -8.81 6.26
CA GLN A 273 -2.21 -8.43 5.71
C GLN A 273 -1.14 -9.45 6.11
N VAL A 274 -0.34 -9.91 5.15
CA VAL A 274 0.85 -10.73 5.41
C VAL A 274 2.07 -9.84 5.30
N ALA A 275 2.92 -9.85 6.33
CA ALA A 275 4.16 -9.09 6.34
C ALA A 275 5.31 -9.96 6.83
N ALA A 276 6.53 -9.65 6.39
CA ALA A 276 7.74 -10.21 6.97
C ALA A 276 8.73 -9.09 7.20
N ASP A 277 9.33 -9.05 8.39
CA ASP A 277 10.41 -8.12 8.73
C ASP A 277 10.06 -6.65 8.35
N ASN A 278 8.87 -6.20 8.75
CA ASN A 278 8.27 -4.88 8.45
C ASN A 278 7.93 -4.58 6.98
N HIS A 279 8.02 -5.57 6.09
CA HIS A 279 7.63 -5.43 4.69
C HIS A 279 6.30 -6.14 4.43
N VAL A 280 5.34 -5.44 3.83
CA VAL A 280 4.09 -6.08 3.39
C VAL A 280 4.37 -7.00 2.22
N LEU A 281 4.10 -8.29 2.41
CA LEU A 281 4.25 -9.33 1.40
C LEU A 281 2.93 -9.63 0.67
N SER A 282 1.78 -9.39 1.29
CA SER A 282 0.47 -9.52 0.64
C SER A 282 -0.55 -8.67 1.41
N TYR A 283 -1.49 -8.06 0.69
CA TYR A 283 -2.63 -7.35 1.27
C TYR A 283 -3.84 -8.26 1.53
N GLY A 284 -3.72 -9.57 1.30
CA GLY A 284 -4.73 -10.53 1.72
C GLY A 284 -5.76 -10.91 0.68
N ASP A 285 -5.65 -10.42 -0.56
CA ASP A 285 -6.60 -10.73 -1.64
C ASP A 285 -6.72 -12.24 -1.94
N ASP A 286 -5.71 -13.02 -1.53
CA ASP A 286 -5.63 -14.46 -1.65
C ASP A 286 -5.80 -15.21 -0.32
N TRP A 287 -6.38 -14.56 0.68
CA TRP A 287 -6.68 -15.13 1.98
C TRP A 287 -8.16 -15.02 2.33
N ASP A 288 -8.73 -16.13 2.78
CA ASP A 288 -10.07 -16.16 3.35
C ASP A 288 -10.00 -16.07 4.88
N VAL A 289 -10.79 -15.17 5.46
CA VAL A 289 -11.05 -15.13 6.90
C VAL A 289 -12.54 -15.26 7.16
N ARG A 290 -12.92 -16.14 8.10
CA ARG A 290 -14.30 -16.33 8.54
C ARG A 290 -14.38 -16.30 10.05
N GLU A 291 -15.16 -15.36 10.57
CA GLU A 291 -15.57 -15.40 11.96
C GLU A 291 -16.58 -16.53 12.17
N VAL A 292 -16.23 -17.51 13.00
CA VAL A 292 -17.09 -18.64 13.36
C VAL A 292 -17.78 -18.40 14.71
N LYS A 293 -17.07 -17.70 15.62
CA LYS A 293 -17.56 -17.14 16.88
C LYS A 293 -16.83 -15.83 17.16
N PRO A 294 -17.31 -14.97 18.08
CA PRO A 294 -16.66 -13.70 18.40
C PRO A 294 -15.17 -13.81 18.79
N PHE A 295 -14.73 -14.95 19.32
CA PHE A 295 -13.32 -15.24 19.66
C PHE A 295 -12.62 -16.25 18.75
N LEU A 296 -13.28 -16.70 17.67
CA LEU A 296 -12.82 -17.84 16.87
C LEU A 296 -12.93 -17.54 15.38
N TYR A 297 -11.76 -17.43 14.75
CA TYR A 297 -11.62 -17.14 13.34
C TYR A 297 -11.03 -18.36 12.63
N HIS A 298 -11.55 -18.67 11.46
CA HIS A 298 -10.90 -19.57 10.52
C HIS A 298 -10.17 -18.71 9.50
N VAL A 299 -8.88 -18.95 9.31
CA VAL A 299 -8.00 -18.24 8.39
C VAL A 299 -7.39 -19.27 7.46
N ARG A 300 -7.49 -19.06 6.15
CA ARG A 300 -6.76 -19.90 5.18
C ARG A 300 -6.32 -19.06 4.00
N TYR A 301 -5.25 -19.51 3.38
CA TYR A 301 -4.92 -19.08 2.04
C TYR A 301 -5.84 -19.79 1.03
N THR A 302 -6.36 -19.07 0.02
CA THR A 302 -7.48 -19.53 -0.83
C THR A 302 -7.20 -20.82 -1.61
N TYR A 303 -5.92 -21.14 -1.86
CA TYR A 303 -5.52 -22.35 -2.58
C TYR A 303 -5.16 -23.51 -1.64
N TRP A 304 -5.33 -23.35 -0.31
CA TRP A 304 -5.29 -24.48 0.61
C TRP A 304 -6.62 -25.21 0.58
N ASP A 305 -6.59 -26.44 0.08
CA ASP A 305 -7.77 -27.30 -0.02
C ASP A 305 -7.91 -28.24 1.19
N ASP A 306 -6.78 -28.63 1.80
CA ASP A 306 -6.76 -29.73 2.79
C ASP A 306 -6.73 -29.26 4.26
N PHE A 307 -6.39 -27.99 4.51
CA PHE A 307 -6.34 -27.45 5.87
C PHE A 307 -6.65 -25.96 5.95
N TYR A 308 -6.94 -25.51 7.16
CA TYR A 308 -7.02 -24.09 7.51
C TYR A 308 -6.52 -23.87 8.94
N TRP A 309 -6.28 -22.63 9.31
CA TRP A 309 -5.94 -22.27 10.67
C TRP A 309 -7.17 -21.80 11.45
N LYS A 310 -7.26 -22.27 12.68
CA LYS A 310 -8.26 -21.83 13.65
C LYS A 310 -7.57 -20.97 14.69
N VAL A 311 -7.84 -19.67 14.64
CA VAL A 311 -7.28 -18.65 15.50
C VAL A 311 -8.26 -18.38 16.65
N ASN A 312 -7.86 -18.70 17.87
CA ASN A 312 -8.66 -18.46 19.07
C ASN A 312 -8.09 -17.25 19.83
N THR A 313 -8.74 -16.11 19.70
CA THR A 313 -8.27 -14.83 20.27
C THR A 313 -8.48 -14.73 21.78
N SER A 314 -9.44 -15.46 22.34
CA SER A 314 -9.69 -15.51 23.79
C SER A 314 -8.62 -16.33 24.53
N ARG A 315 -8.14 -17.40 23.89
CA ARG A 315 -7.07 -18.26 24.44
C ARG A 315 -5.67 -17.92 23.94
N GLN A 316 -5.56 -17.02 22.96
CA GLN A 316 -4.31 -16.68 22.28
C GLN A 316 -3.57 -17.92 21.74
N THR A 317 -4.32 -18.83 21.10
CA THR A 317 -3.77 -20.03 20.49
C THR A 317 -4.19 -20.18 19.03
N VAL A 318 -3.32 -20.79 18.24
CA VAL A 318 -3.59 -21.14 16.84
C VAL A 318 -3.55 -22.67 16.69
N TYR A 319 -4.48 -23.19 15.90
CA TYR A 319 -4.53 -24.62 15.56
C TYR A 319 -4.52 -24.80 14.05
N ARG A 320 -3.79 -25.79 13.56
CA ARG A 320 -3.95 -26.33 12.22
C ARG A 320 -5.14 -27.29 12.23
N VAL A 321 -6.07 -27.11 11.30
CA VAL A 321 -7.28 -27.92 11.20
C VAL A 321 -7.31 -28.64 9.86
N GLU A 322 -7.31 -29.97 9.90
CA GLU A 322 -7.46 -30.86 8.75
C GLU A 322 -8.82 -31.57 8.78
N ASN A 323 -9.24 -32.14 7.65
CA ASN A 323 -10.49 -32.91 7.55
C ASN A 323 -11.75 -32.14 8.01
N GLY A 324 -11.69 -30.81 8.02
CA GLY A 324 -12.75 -29.90 8.45
C GLY A 324 -13.36 -29.13 7.28
N THR A 325 -14.52 -28.50 7.50
CA THR A 325 -15.10 -27.55 6.53
C THR A 325 -14.80 -26.13 6.97
N PHE A 326 -14.11 -25.35 6.12
CA PHE A 326 -13.82 -23.94 6.40
C PHE A 326 -15.11 -23.14 6.73
N GLY A 327 -15.04 -22.28 7.74
CA GLY A 327 -16.21 -21.54 8.27
C GLY A 327 -17.20 -22.36 9.11
N ARG A 328 -16.95 -23.65 9.39
CA ARG A 328 -17.78 -24.49 10.28
C ARG A 328 -16.93 -25.17 11.35
N LEU A 329 -17.49 -25.35 12.55
CA LEU A 329 -16.84 -26.13 13.59
C LEU A 329 -16.71 -27.61 13.17
N GLY A 330 -15.55 -28.21 13.38
CA GLY A 330 -15.25 -29.61 13.05
C GLY A 330 -13.78 -29.80 12.68
N GLY A 331 -13.45 -30.97 12.14
CA GLY A 331 -12.09 -31.35 11.75
C GLY A 331 -11.21 -31.81 12.91
N GLU A 332 -10.04 -32.32 12.55
CA GLU A 332 -8.96 -32.68 13.47
C GLU A 332 -8.10 -31.44 13.68
N SER A 333 -7.74 -31.13 14.93
CA SER A 333 -7.06 -29.88 15.27
C SER A 333 -5.79 -30.15 16.05
N ASP A 334 -4.66 -29.70 15.52
CA ASP A 334 -3.36 -29.75 16.17
C ASP A 334 -2.91 -28.34 16.51
N ALA A 335 -2.41 -28.13 17.73
CA ALA A 335 -1.87 -26.84 18.14
C ALA A 335 -0.56 -26.59 17.38
N VAL A 336 -0.38 -25.38 16.84
CA VAL A 336 0.87 -24.93 16.23
C VAL A 336 1.58 -23.95 17.15
N SER A 337 2.90 -23.90 17.08
CA SER A 337 3.77 -23.05 17.91
C SER A 337 3.84 -21.59 17.46
N PHE A 338 2.71 -21.04 16.99
CA PHE A 338 2.64 -19.65 16.54
C PHE A 338 2.28 -18.74 17.71
N ASP A 339 2.92 -17.58 17.77
CA ASP A 339 2.55 -16.56 18.74
C ASP A 339 1.32 -15.78 18.24
N LEU A 340 0.39 -15.50 19.15
CA LEU A 340 -0.84 -14.77 18.84
C LEU A 340 -0.98 -13.54 19.73
N SER A 341 -0.82 -12.36 19.15
CA SER A 341 -1.09 -11.08 19.80
C SER A 341 -2.50 -10.61 19.46
N VAL A 342 -3.23 -10.11 20.47
CA VAL A 342 -4.63 -9.67 20.31
C VAL A 342 -4.78 -8.27 20.89
N ARG A 343 -5.36 -7.36 20.10
CA ARG A 343 -5.76 -6.02 20.52
C ARG A 343 -7.28 -5.99 20.70
N GLY A 344 -7.74 -5.36 21.79
CA GLY A 344 -9.15 -5.36 22.19
C GLY A 344 -9.43 -6.42 23.25
N SER A 345 -10.69 -6.84 23.39
CA SER A 345 -11.01 -7.99 24.26
C SER A 345 -10.81 -9.28 23.50
N GLY A 346 -10.34 -10.34 24.17
CA GLY A 346 -10.16 -11.65 23.54
C GLY A 346 -11.45 -12.22 22.93
N ASP A 347 -12.61 -11.81 23.45
CA ASP A 347 -13.94 -12.23 22.98
C ASP A 347 -14.53 -11.33 21.89
N ASN A 348 -13.90 -10.19 21.60
CA ASN A 348 -14.30 -9.27 20.53
C ASN A 348 -13.07 -8.44 20.10
N PRO A 349 -12.10 -9.07 19.42
CA PRO A 349 -10.84 -8.44 19.09
C PRO A 349 -11.05 -7.33 18.08
N SER A 350 -10.33 -6.21 18.22
CA SER A 350 -10.26 -5.19 17.17
C SER A 350 -9.15 -5.47 16.16
N ARG A 351 -8.15 -6.26 16.55
CA ARG A 351 -7.07 -6.77 15.69
C ARG A 351 -6.48 -8.02 16.31
N PHE A 352 -6.03 -8.97 15.50
CA PHE A 352 -5.07 -9.97 15.96
C PHE A 352 -3.90 -10.10 14.98
N THR A 353 -2.76 -10.55 15.51
CA THR A 353 -1.53 -10.80 14.77
C THR A 353 -1.05 -12.19 15.09
N VAL A 354 -0.97 -13.05 14.07
CA VAL A 354 -0.34 -14.37 14.15
C VAL A 354 1.11 -14.22 13.70
N THR A 355 2.07 -14.48 14.58
CA THR A 355 3.50 -14.53 14.25
C THR A 355 3.91 -15.96 13.96
N ILE A 356 4.48 -16.15 12.77
CA ILE A 356 4.90 -17.42 12.19
C ILE A 356 6.43 -17.44 12.21
N PRO A 357 7.05 -18.28 13.06
CA PRO A 357 8.50 -18.36 13.14
C PRO A 357 9.08 -19.10 11.91
N ASN A 358 10.33 -18.79 11.56
CA ASN A 358 11.14 -19.55 10.59
C ASN A 358 10.46 -19.80 9.24
N ALA A 359 9.65 -18.85 8.77
CA ALA A 359 9.04 -18.97 7.45
C ALA A 359 10.13 -18.98 6.38
N ARG A 360 10.01 -19.90 5.41
CA ARG A 360 10.97 -20.04 4.32
C ARG A 360 10.26 -20.11 2.99
N TRP A 361 10.80 -19.42 2.00
CA TRP A 361 10.50 -19.65 0.60
C TRP A 361 11.61 -20.50 -0.02
N LEU A 362 11.25 -21.58 -0.70
CA LEU A 362 12.20 -22.53 -1.28
C LEU A 362 11.92 -22.68 -2.77
N TYR A 363 12.96 -22.64 -3.59
CA TYR A 363 12.86 -22.87 -5.02
C TYR A 363 14.03 -23.67 -5.55
N ASP A 364 13.74 -24.70 -6.33
CA ASP A 364 14.74 -25.51 -7.05
C ASP A 364 14.70 -25.16 -8.55
N PRO A 365 15.68 -24.38 -9.05
CA PRO A 365 15.73 -23.99 -10.46
C PRO A 365 15.89 -25.17 -11.44
N ALA A 366 16.46 -26.30 -11.02
CA ALA A 366 16.70 -27.46 -11.88
C ALA A 366 15.39 -28.18 -12.22
N THR A 367 14.43 -28.19 -11.30
CA THR A 367 13.10 -28.76 -11.53
C THR A 367 12.17 -27.83 -12.33
N GLY A 368 12.52 -26.53 -12.36
CA GLY A 368 11.76 -25.48 -13.04
C GLY A 368 10.36 -25.27 -12.47
N SER A 369 9.66 -24.26 -12.99
CA SER A 369 8.32 -23.86 -12.50
C SER A 369 7.19 -24.85 -12.87
N ARG A 370 7.50 -25.93 -13.62
CA ARG A 370 6.52 -26.86 -14.21
C ARG A 370 6.47 -28.26 -13.57
N GLY A 371 7.34 -28.58 -12.61
CA GLY A 371 7.33 -29.85 -11.87
C GLY A 371 6.62 -29.78 -10.50
N ALA A 372 6.55 -30.92 -9.80
CA ALA A 372 6.08 -31.03 -8.41
C ALA A 372 6.97 -30.28 -7.38
N ALA A 373 8.10 -29.71 -7.84
CA ALA A 373 9.10 -29.00 -7.06
C ALA A 373 9.19 -27.50 -7.41
N GLY A 374 8.07 -26.91 -7.87
CA GLY A 374 7.95 -25.45 -7.97
C GLY A 374 8.11 -24.76 -6.60
N PRO A 375 8.08 -23.42 -6.54
CA PRO A 375 8.31 -22.69 -5.29
C PRO A 375 7.42 -23.16 -4.14
N GLN A 376 8.00 -23.29 -2.96
CA GLN A 376 7.33 -23.76 -1.75
C GLN A 376 7.44 -22.71 -0.65
N MET A 377 6.38 -22.60 0.16
CA MET A 377 6.43 -21.91 1.45
C MET A 377 6.46 -22.95 2.55
N LEU A 378 7.40 -22.83 3.48
CA LEU A 378 7.57 -23.74 4.61
C LEU A 378 7.58 -22.98 5.93
N VAL A 379 7.15 -23.65 7.00
CA VAL A 379 7.27 -23.20 8.40
C VAL A 379 7.69 -24.41 9.23
N ASP A 380 8.80 -24.31 9.96
CA ASP A 380 9.35 -25.40 10.79
C ASP A 380 9.41 -26.77 10.08
N ASP A 381 9.76 -26.76 8.79
CA ASP A 381 9.83 -27.89 7.83
C ASP A 381 8.49 -28.41 7.27
N ASP A 382 7.36 -27.92 7.76
CA ASP A 382 6.05 -28.20 7.16
C ASP A 382 5.82 -27.34 5.92
N VAL A 383 5.47 -27.98 4.80
CA VAL A 383 5.13 -27.25 3.57
C VAL A 383 3.72 -26.69 3.70
N LEU A 384 3.63 -25.36 3.77
CA LEU A 384 2.36 -24.65 3.79
C LEU A 384 1.72 -24.57 2.41
N SER A 385 2.51 -24.31 1.37
CA SER A 385 2.00 -24.17 0.00
C SER A 385 2.99 -24.73 -1.00
N TYR A 386 2.46 -25.49 -1.96
CA TYR A 386 3.19 -25.99 -3.11
C TYR A 386 2.77 -25.21 -4.34
N ARG A 387 3.70 -24.50 -5.00
CA ARG A 387 3.65 -23.99 -6.39
C ARG A 387 2.54 -22.99 -6.74
N GLN A 388 1.32 -23.20 -6.25
CA GLN A 388 0.09 -22.59 -6.70
C GLN A 388 0.17 -21.10 -6.56
N GLY A 389 0.10 -20.40 -7.69
CA GLY A 389 0.17 -18.95 -7.76
C GLY A 389 1.57 -18.37 -7.65
N TRP A 390 2.65 -19.14 -7.57
CA TRP A 390 4.01 -18.60 -7.67
C TRP A 390 4.52 -18.59 -9.11
N GLU A 391 5.07 -17.46 -9.53
CA GLU A 391 5.75 -17.24 -10.79
C GLU A 391 7.23 -16.93 -10.50
N VAL A 392 8.14 -17.60 -11.21
CA VAL A 392 9.58 -17.32 -11.13
C VAL A 392 10.13 -17.21 -12.55
N GLU A 393 10.80 -16.10 -12.83
CA GLU A 393 11.44 -15.81 -14.11
C GLU A 393 12.95 -15.62 -13.89
N LYS A 394 13.76 -16.30 -14.69
CA LYS A 394 15.22 -16.19 -14.63
C LYS A 394 15.71 -15.17 -15.64
N LEU A 395 16.29 -14.06 -15.18
CA LEU A 395 16.79 -12.98 -16.05
C LEU A 395 18.26 -13.13 -16.41
N LYS A 396 19.09 -13.51 -15.43
CA LYS A 396 20.52 -13.80 -15.59
C LYS A 396 20.83 -15.12 -14.87
N PRO A 397 22.01 -15.75 -15.09
CA PRO A 397 22.41 -16.95 -14.35
C PRO A 397 22.25 -16.85 -12.83
N PHE A 398 22.42 -15.64 -12.27
CA PHE A 398 22.36 -15.33 -10.84
C PHE A 398 21.17 -14.43 -10.43
N LEU A 399 20.28 -14.08 -11.37
CA LEU A 399 19.21 -13.10 -11.11
C LEU A 399 17.85 -13.67 -11.46
N TYR A 400 16.97 -13.70 -10.47
CA TYR A 400 15.63 -14.27 -10.54
C TYR A 400 14.61 -13.23 -10.11
N HIS A 401 13.49 -13.16 -10.82
CA HIS A 401 12.29 -12.50 -10.33
C HIS A 401 11.34 -13.57 -9.80
N ALA A 402 10.76 -13.37 -8.63
CA ALA A 402 9.76 -14.24 -8.05
C ALA A 402 8.55 -13.42 -7.60
N ARG A 403 7.33 -13.86 -7.90
CA ARG A 403 6.12 -13.22 -7.39
C ARG A 403 5.00 -14.21 -7.21
N ARG A 404 3.94 -13.75 -6.55
CA ARG A 404 2.64 -14.40 -6.64
C ARG A 404 1.86 -13.81 -7.82
N SER A 405 1.07 -14.63 -8.52
CA SER A 405 0.21 -14.19 -9.63
C SER A 405 -0.94 -13.28 -9.16
N SER A 406 -1.31 -13.38 -7.88
CA SER A 406 -2.28 -12.50 -7.22
C SER A 406 -1.67 -11.17 -6.78
N TRP A 407 -0.35 -11.04 -6.72
CA TRP A 407 0.28 -9.79 -6.33
C TRP A 407 0.21 -8.79 -7.48
N ASP A 408 -0.25 -7.58 -7.16
CA ASP A 408 -0.17 -6.44 -8.05
C ASP A 408 0.85 -5.40 -7.52
N GLY A 409 1.49 -4.69 -8.44
CA GLY A 409 2.38 -3.58 -8.13
C GLY A 409 3.78 -3.94 -7.64
N PHE A 410 4.08 -5.21 -7.29
CA PHE A 410 5.44 -5.61 -6.90
C PHE A 410 5.81 -7.08 -7.22
N TYR A 411 7.11 -7.36 -7.16
CA TYR A 411 7.70 -8.71 -7.19
C TYR A 411 9.03 -8.73 -6.44
N TRP A 412 9.58 -9.90 -6.16
CA TRP A 412 10.90 -10.05 -5.55
C TRP A 412 11.98 -10.19 -6.62
N LYS A 413 13.08 -9.46 -6.45
CA LYS A 413 14.33 -9.64 -7.22
C LYS A 413 15.35 -10.32 -6.33
N ILE A 414 15.72 -11.54 -6.69
CA ILE A 414 16.64 -12.40 -5.92
C ILE A 414 17.96 -12.48 -6.68
N ASN A 415 19.03 -12.00 -6.06
CA ASN A 415 20.38 -12.05 -6.58
C ASN A 415 21.16 -13.14 -5.83
N THR A 416 21.40 -14.27 -6.50
CA THR A 416 22.05 -15.44 -5.91
C THR A 416 23.57 -15.32 -5.85
N SER A 417 24.20 -14.39 -6.58
CA SER A 417 25.65 -14.17 -6.45
C SER A 417 25.99 -13.28 -5.27
N ARG A 418 25.05 -12.42 -4.86
CA ARG A 418 25.18 -11.52 -3.71
C ARG A 418 24.44 -11.99 -2.47
N GLU A 419 23.69 -13.08 -2.56
CA GLU A 419 22.82 -13.58 -1.47
C GLU A 419 21.89 -12.48 -0.94
N GLN A 420 21.27 -11.73 -1.87
CA GLN A 420 20.41 -10.59 -1.56
C GLN A 420 19.05 -10.73 -2.23
N VAL A 421 18.03 -10.19 -1.59
CA VAL A 421 16.69 -10.10 -2.14
C VAL A 421 16.12 -8.69 -1.94
N TYR A 422 15.34 -8.25 -2.92
CA TYR A 422 14.73 -6.93 -2.98
C TYR A 422 13.25 -7.06 -3.30
N VAL A 423 12.40 -6.21 -2.72
CA VAL A 423 11.04 -5.96 -3.20
C VAL A 423 11.11 -4.93 -4.31
N VAL A 424 10.65 -5.24 -5.51
CA VAL A 424 10.66 -4.32 -6.65
C VAL A 424 9.27 -3.80 -6.91
N LYS A 425 9.09 -2.47 -6.90
CA LYS A 425 7.82 -1.78 -7.17
C LYS A 425 7.87 -0.99 -8.46
N GLY A 426 6.75 -0.86 -9.17
CA GLY A 426 6.65 -0.07 -10.41
C GLY A 426 7.48 -0.60 -11.59
N GLY A 427 7.96 -1.85 -11.50
CA GLY A 427 8.65 -2.54 -12.59
C GLY A 427 7.75 -3.57 -13.28
N THR A 428 8.17 -4.06 -14.44
CA THR A 428 7.49 -5.18 -15.13
C THR A 428 8.13 -6.50 -14.74
N PHE A 429 7.34 -7.46 -14.24
CA PHE A 429 7.85 -8.80 -13.91
C PHE A 429 8.49 -9.46 -15.14
N GLY A 430 9.63 -10.12 -14.96
CA GLY A 430 10.41 -10.69 -16.06
C GLY A 430 11.21 -9.68 -16.90
N GLN A 431 11.25 -8.40 -16.53
CA GLN A 431 12.05 -7.36 -17.19
C GLN A 431 12.85 -6.55 -16.17
N TYR A 432 13.92 -5.91 -16.62
CA TYR A 432 14.65 -4.94 -15.79
C TYR A 432 13.83 -3.66 -15.58
N GLY A 433 13.97 -3.04 -14.42
CA GLY A 433 13.32 -1.77 -14.06
C GLY A 433 12.61 -1.83 -12.71
N GLY A 434 11.87 -0.76 -12.38
CA GLY A 434 11.24 -0.59 -11.08
C GLY A 434 12.18 -0.02 -10.02
N THR A 435 11.65 0.18 -8.81
CA THR A 435 12.39 0.61 -7.63
C THR A 435 12.57 -0.59 -6.71
N ASP A 436 13.82 -0.98 -6.46
CA ASP A 436 14.14 -2.02 -5.51
C ASP A 436 14.04 -1.49 -4.08
N ASP A 437 13.57 -2.28 -3.13
CA ASP A 437 13.66 -2.00 -1.70
C ASP A 437 14.35 -3.22 -1.09
N PRO A 438 15.56 -3.08 -0.48
CA PRO A 438 16.24 -4.23 0.11
C PRO A 438 15.34 -4.92 1.13
N MET A 439 15.16 -6.22 0.98
CA MET A 439 14.35 -7.01 1.90
C MET A 439 15.28 -7.72 2.89
N PRO A 440 15.06 -7.58 4.20
CA PRO A 440 15.90 -8.18 5.24
C PRO A 440 15.60 -9.68 5.41
N ALA A 441 15.73 -10.45 4.33
CA ALA A 441 15.59 -11.90 4.36
C ALA A 441 16.94 -12.54 4.05
N ASP A 442 17.28 -13.60 4.78
CA ASP A 442 18.50 -14.35 4.55
C ASP A 442 18.34 -15.19 3.28
N VAL A 443 19.25 -15.02 2.33
CA VAL A 443 19.29 -15.83 1.12
C VAL A 443 20.34 -16.91 1.28
N THR A 444 19.93 -18.18 1.23
CA THR A 444 20.85 -19.32 1.22
C THR A 444 20.81 -20.00 -0.14
N ILE A 445 21.99 -20.20 -0.74
CA ILE A 445 22.14 -20.83 -2.04
C ILE A 445 22.82 -22.19 -1.89
N ARG A 446 22.20 -23.25 -2.40
CA ARG A 446 22.84 -24.58 -2.53
C ARG A 446 23.25 -24.79 -3.98
N GLN A 447 24.52 -25.15 -4.20
CA GLN A 447 25.11 -25.41 -5.51
C GLN A 447 24.87 -26.84 -5.98
#